data_AF-A0A6B3I197-F1
#
_entry.id   AF-A0A6B3I197-F1
#
_cell.length_a   1.000
_cell.length_b   1.000
_cell.length_c   1.000
_cell.angle_alpha   90.00
_cell.angle_beta   90.00
_cell.angle_gamma   90.00
#
_symmetry.space_group_name_H-M   'P 1'
#
loop_
_entity.id
_entity.type
_entity.pdbx_description
1 polymer ?
#
loop_
_entity_poly.entity_id
_entity_poly.type
_entity_poly.pdbx_seq_one_letter_code
_entity_poly.pdbx_strand_id
1 'polypeptide(L)'
;MRTGSEGAQVRELQARLRQIGHFGRNPTGYYGKVTADSVRSFQAKRGTEATGSTDADTWRKLLTMTRTPTADELDPPTERPVAEPDERCLTGRVLCISKKSRTLAWMIDGRVVSAMDVRFGSEYTPTREGEFPVYWKSRDHVSTLYDTPMPYA
;
A
#
# COMPACT_ATOMS: atom_id res chain seq x y z
N MET A 1 -20.55 0.12 -3.88
CA MET A 1 -19.51 -0.13 -2.84
C MET A 1 -19.68 0.86 -1.70
N ARG A 2 -19.39 0.45 -0.46
CA ARG A 2 -19.54 1.29 0.74
C ARG A 2 -18.50 0.91 1.79
N THR A 3 -18.47 1.62 2.92
CA THR A 3 -17.60 1.28 4.05
C THR A 3 -17.71 -0.20 4.42
N GLY A 4 -16.57 -0.87 4.55
CA GLY A 4 -16.47 -2.31 4.81
C GLY A 4 -16.43 -3.19 3.56
N SER A 5 -16.68 -2.65 2.37
CA SER A 5 -16.44 -3.40 1.12
C SER A 5 -14.95 -3.68 0.93
N GLU A 6 -14.63 -4.84 0.38
CA GLU A 6 -13.27 -5.22 0.00
C GLU A 6 -13.23 -5.95 -1.35
N GLY A 7 -12.07 -5.92 -2.01
CA GLY A 7 -11.81 -6.65 -3.25
C GLY A 7 -11.27 -5.78 -4.40
N ALA A 8 -11.11 -6.41 -5.56
CA ALA A 8 -10.48 -5.80 -6.73
C ALA A 8 -11.20 -4.52 -7.21
N GLN A 9 -12.53 -4.48 -7.15
CA GLN A 9 -13.30 -3.29 -7.56
C GLN A 9 -13.04 -2.09 -6.65
N VAL A 10 -12.82 -2.33 -5.35
CA VAL A 10 -12.46 -1.27 -4.40
C VAL A 10 -11.05 -0.76 -4.68
N ARG A 11 -10.12 -1.67 -5.03
CA ARG A 11 -8.76 -1.31 -5.44
C ARG A 11 -8.79 -0.43 -6.71
N GLU A 12 -9.59 -0.81 -7.69
CA GLU A 12 -9.78 -0.03 -8.92
C GLU A 12 -10.37 1.37 -8.63
N LEU A 13 -11.41 1.44 -7.79
CA LEU A 13 -11.99 2.70 -7.34
C LEU A 13 -10.93 3.63 -6.73
N GLN A 14 -10.13 3.10 -5.79
CA GLN A 14 -9.07 3.86 -5.16
C GLN A 14 -8.06 4.36 -6.19
N ALA A 15 -7.57 3.49 -7.08
CA ALA A 15 -6.61 3.84 -8.14
C ALA A 15 -7.15 4.95 -9.06
N ARG A 16 -8.41 4.85 -9.49
CA ARG A 16 -9.06 5.88 -10.33
C ARG A 16 -9.23 7.19 -9.58
N LEU A 17 -9.63 7.17 -8.31
CA LEU A 17 -9.69 8.39 -7.49
C LEU A 17 -8.31 9.04 -7.33
N ARG A 18 -7.20 8.28 -7.31
CA ARG A 18 -5.84 8.85 -7.33
C ARG A 18 -5.53 9.56 -8.64
N GLN A 19 -5.90 8.98 -9.78
CA GLN A 19 -5.64 9.58 -11.10
C GLN A 19 -6.18 11.01 -11.21
N ILE A 20 -7.30 11.29 -10.53
CA ILE A 20 -7.93 12.62 -10.50
C ILE A 20 -7.66 13.40 -9.21
N GLY A 21 -6.66 13.00 -8.42
CA GLY A 21 -6.21 13.73 -7.24
C GLY A 21 -7.18 13.73 -6.05
N HIS A 22 -8.11 12.77 -5.99
CA HIS A 22 -9.09 12.64 -4.91
C HIS A 22 -8.71 11.61 -3.85
N PHE A 23 -7.73 10.73 -4.11
CA PHE A 23 -7.23 9.74 -3.15
C PHE A 23 -5.70 9.88 -3.03
N GLY A 24 -5.21 10.12 -1.82
CA GLY A 24 -3.78 10.39 -1.55
C GLY A 24 -3.06 9.21 -0.91
N ARG A 25 -3.55 7.98 -1.10
CA ARG A 25 -2.99 6.74 -0.56
C ARG A 25 -2.89 5.67 -1.65
N ASN A 26 -2.15 4.60 -1.40
CA ASN A 26 -2.08 3.41 -2.22
C ASN A 26 -3.41 2.65 -2.12
N PRO A 27 -3.89 2.09 -3.24
CA PRO A 27 -5.04 1.22 -3.21
C PRO A 27 -4.77 0.00 -2.33
N THR A 28 -5.64 -0.21 -1.35
CA THR A 28 -5.56 -1.35 -0.44
C THR A 28 -6.55 -2.44 -0.83
N GLY A 29 -7.53 -2.11 -1.67
CA GLY A 29 -8.69 -2.97 -1.91
C GLY A 29 -9.68 -2.98 -0.75
N TYR A 30 -9.48 -2.17 0.30
CA TYR A 30 -10.41 -2.04 1.43
C TYR A 30 -11.07 -0.66 1.49
N TYR A 31 -12.40 -0.64 1.58
CA TYR A 31 -13.19 0.58 1.62
C TYR A 31 -13.36 1.04 3.06
N GLY A 32 -12.34 1.72 3.58
CA GLY A 32 -12.37 2.33 4.90
C GLY A 32 -12.87 3.78 4.90
N LYS A 33 -12.71 4.45 6.05
CA LYS A 33 -13.05 5.87 6.24
C LYS A 33 -12.37 6.78 5.20
N VAL A 34 -11.08 6.55 4.93
CA VAL A 34 -10.29 7.35 3.97
C VAL A 34 -10.87 7.26 2.55
N THR A 35 -11.26 6.06 2.12
CA THR A 35 -11.92 5.86 0.81
C THR A 35 -13.28 6.56 0.78
N ALA A 36 -14.09 6.42 1.84
CA ALA A 36 -15.38 7.09 1.95
C ALA A 36 -15.25 8.62 1.87
N ASP A 37 -14.29 9.21 2.61
CA ASP A 37 -14.02 10.65 2.60
C ASP A 37 -13.58 11.14 1.20
N SER A 38 -12.77 10.34 0.50
CA SER A 38 -12.31 10.63 -0.86
C SER A 38 -13.47 10.60 -1.87
N VAL A 39 -14.39 9.64 -1.71
CA VAL A 39 -15.62 9.54 -2.53
C VAL A 39 -16.56 10.71 -2.23
N ARG A 40 -16.73 11.13 -0.97
CA ARG A 40 -17.50 12.34 -0.62
C ARG A 40 -16.91 13.58 -1.29
N SER A 41 -15.59 13.73 -1.23
CA SER A 41 -14.89 14.84 -1.89
C SER A 41 -15.13 14.83 -3.40
N PHE A 42 -15.05 13.65 -4.02
CA PHE A 42 -15.36 13.50 -5.44
C PHE A 42 -16.81 13.89 -5.74
N GLN A 43 -17.79 13.31 -5.04
CA GLN A 43 -19.22 13.59 -5.22
C GLN A 43 -19.54 15.08 -5.06
N ALA A 44 -19.04 15.71 -4.00
CA ALA A 44 -19.20 17.14 -3.76
C ALA A 44 -18.66 17.98 -4.93
N LYS A 45 -17.46 17.66 -5.46
CA LYS A 45 -16.91 18.35 -6.64
C LYS A 45 -17.68 18.07 -7.93
N ARG A 46 -18.50 17.02 -8.00
CA ARG A 46 -19.35 16.71 -9.15
C ARG A 46 -20.81 17.15 -8.97
N GLY A 47 -21.12 17.89 -7.90
CA GLY A 47 -22.47 18.40 -7.65
C GLY A 47 -23.49 17.30 -7.33
N THR A 48 -23.05 16.14 -6.85
CA THR A 48 -23.93 15.08 -6.37
C THR A 48 -23.93 15.02 -4.86
N GLU A 49 -24.95 14.36 -4.29
CA GLU A 49 -25.00 14.11 -2.85
C GLU A 49 -23.73 13.38 -2.37
N ALA A 50 -23.06 13.94 -1.36
CA ALA A 50 -21.79 13.44 -0.83
C ALA A 50 -22.02 12.30 0.19
N THR A 51 -22.66 11.22 -0.26
CA THR A 51 -22.98 10.05 0.58
C THR A 51 -21.73 9.31 1.05
N GLY A 52 -20.64 9.39 0.28
CA GLY A 52 -19.41 8.64 0.53
C GLY A 52 -19.53 7.15 0.19
N SER A 53 -20.65 6.74 -0.41
CA SER A 53 -20.84 5.42 -1.01
C SER A 53 -20.73 5.55 -2.53
N THR A 54 -20.11 4.56 -3.18
CA THR A 54 -19.99 4.55 -4.64
C THR A 54 -21.15 3.76 -5.24
N ASP A 55 -22.11 4.48 -5.80
CA ASP A 55 -23.22 3.94 -6.60
C ASP A 55 -22.86 3.88 -8.10
N ALA A 56 -23.80 3.42 -8.93
CA ALA A 56 -23.60 3.27 -10.37
C ALA A 56 -23.32 4.61 -11.09
N ASP A 57 -23.95 5.70 -10.63
CA ASP A 57 -23.77 7.01 -11.24
C ASP A 57 -22.39 7.61 -10.89
N THR A 58 -22.00 7.54 -9.61
CA THR A 58 -20.67 7.90 -9.13
C THR A 58 -19.60 7.11 -9.87
N TRP A 59 -19.80 5.79 -10.03
CA TRP A 59 -18.88 4.93 -10.75
C TRP A 59 -18.73 5.33 -12.22
N ARG A 60 -19.85 5.51 -12.93
CA ARG A 60 -19.84 5.92 -14.34
C ARG A 60 -19.15 7.27 -14.53
N LYS A 61 -19.42 8.26 -13.67
CA LYS A 61 -18.74 9.56 -13.70
C LYS A 61 -17.24 9.44 -13.47
N LEU A 62 -16.81 8.53 -12.59
CA LEU A 62 -15.40 8.29 -12.38
C LEU A 62 -14.75 7.65 -13.61
N LEU A 63 -15.41 6.68 -14.25
CA LEU A 63 -14.93 6.02 -15.47
C LEU A 63 -14.75 7.00 -16.63
N THR A 64 -15.64 7.96 -16.83
CA THR A 64 -15.51 8.95 -17.93
C THR A 64 -14.37 9.94 -17.70
N MET A 65 -13.86 10.05 -16.48
CA MET A 65 -12.79 10.98 -16.10
C MET A 65 -11.43 10.30 -15.92
N THR A 66 -11.37 8.97 -16.02
CA THR A 66 -10.18 8.18 -15.70
C THR A 66 -9.91 7.14 -16.77
N ARG A 67 -8.66 6.70 -16.87
CA ARG A 67 -8.32 5.55 -17.70
C ARG A 67 -8.31 4.29 -16.86
N THR A 68 -8.38 3.12 -17.50
CA THR A 68 -8.15 1.86 -16.80
C THR A 68 -6.80 1.90 -16.08
N PRO A 69 -6.77 1.66 -14.75
CA PRO A 69 -5.53 1.62 -14.00
C PRO A 69 -4.58 0.54 -14.54
N THR A 70 -3.30 0.87 -14.58
CA THR A 70 -2.22 -0.10 -14.82
C THR A 70 -1.99 -0.98 -13.60
N ALA A 71 -1.24 -2.08 -13.76
CA ALA A 71 -0.86 -2.94 -12.64
C ALA A 71 -0.14 -2.14 -11.52
N ASP A 72 0.77 -1.25 -11.89
CA ASP A 72 1.51 -0.41 -10.93
C ASP A 72 0.60 0.63 -10.23
N GLU A 73 -0.48 1.06 -10.86
CA GLU A 73 -1.46 1.95 -10.22
C GLU A 73 -2.42 1.20 -9.28
N LEU A 74 -2.66 -0.08 -9.55
CA LEU A 74 -3.46 -0.97 -8.70
C LEU A 74 -2.67 -1.45 -7.48
N ASP A 75 -1.40 -1.82 -7.68
CA ASP A 75 -0.52 -2.35 -6.64
C ASP A 75 0.84 -1.62 -6.62
N PRO A 76 0.83 -0.30 -6.36
CA PRO A 76 2.03 0.51 -6.30
C PRO A 76 2.96 0.04 -5.17
N PRO A 77 4.28 -0.04 -5.43
CA PRO A 77 5.25 -0.56 -4.48
C PRO A 77 5.25 0.23 -3.16
N THR A 78 5.44 1.54 -3.18
CA THR A 78 5.47 2.38 -1.97
C THR A 78 4.86 3.76 -2.20
N GLU A 79 4.28 4.36 -1.16
CA GLU A 79 3.86 5.78 -1.17
C GLU A 79 4.96 6.71 -0.70
N ARG A 80 5.94 6.15 0.02
CA ARG A 80 6.90 6.89 0.81
C ARG A 80 8.20 7.05 0.03
N PRO A 81 8.90 8.18 0.20
CA PRO A 81 10.27 8.25 -0.30
C PRO A 81 11.10 7.17 0.38
N VAL A 82 11.75 6.34 -0.43
CA VAL A 82 12.74 5.39 0.06
C VAL A 82 13.89 6.20 0.66
N ALA A 83 14.31 5.83 1.87
CA ALA A 83 15.47 6.47 2.49
C ALA A 83 16.72 6.27 1.63
N GLU A 84 17.67 7.19 1.73
CA GLU A 84 18.99 6.98 1.14
C GLU A 84 19.56 5.63 1.60
N PRO A 85 19.95 4.74 0.67
CA PRO A 85 20.43 3.42 1.03
C PRO A 85 21.74 3.50 1.82
N ASP A 86 21.85 2.65 2.85
CA ASP A 86 23.11 2.39 3.54
C ASP A 86 24.15 1.82 2.56
N GLU A 87 25.45 2.06 2.76
CA GLU A 87 26.51 1.56 1.86
C GLU A 87 26.45 0.04 1.65
N ARG A 88 26.02 -0.70 2.67
CA ARG A 88 25.83 -2.16 2.61
C ARG A 88 24.75 -2.58 1.63
N CYS A 89 23.85 -1.66 1.27
CA CYS A 89 22.79 -1.88 0.29
C CYS A 89 23.26 -1.76 -1.17
N LEU A 90 24.50 -1.31 -1.40
CA LEU A 90 24.97 -0.93 -2.73
C LEU A 90 25.52 -2.11 -3.55
N THR A 91 25.69 -3.29 -2.95
CA THR A 91 26.22 -4.47 -3.63
C THR A 91 25.38 -5.71 -3.35
N GLY A 92 25.19 -6.55 -4.37
CA GLY A 92 24.48 -7.82 -4.24
C GLY A 92 22.96 -7.65 -4.17
N ARG A 93 22.28 -8.71 -3.72
CA ARG A 93 20.81 -8.78 -3.60
C ARG A 93 20.41 -8.65 -2.13
N VAL A 94 19.80 -7.53 -1.77
CA VAL A 94 19.60 -7.14 -0.37
C VAL A 94 18.21 -6.55 -0.16
N LEU A 95 17.68 -6.71 1.05
CA LEU A 95 16.48 -6.02 1.52
C LEU A 95 16.91 -4.92 2.48
N CYS A 96 16.80 -3.68 2.04
CA CYS A 96 17.23 -2.50 2.77
C CYS A 96 16.06 -1.87 3.49
N ILE A 97 16.13 -1.88 4.81
CA ILE A 97 14.99 -1.60 5.68
C ILE A 97 15.32 -0.35 6.50
N SER A 98 14.43 0.64 6.46
CA SER A 98 14.60 1.87 7.24
C SER A 98 13.39 2.09 8.15
N LYS A 99 13.66 2.04 9.47
CA LYS A 99 12.69 2.41 10.51
C LYS A 99 12.33 3.90 10.49
N LYS A 100 13.23 4.75 9.98
CA LYS A 100 13.01 6.20 9.84
C LYS A 100 11.97 6.52 8.77
N SER A 101 12.09 5.94 7.59
CA SER A 101 11.12 6.15 6.49
C SER A 101 9.92 5.22 6.59
N ARG A 102 10.03 4.09 7.32
CA ARG A 102 9.05 2.99 7.37
C ARG A 102 8.90 2.27 6.04
N THR A 103 10.03 2.03 5.39
CA THR A 103 10.10 1.38 4.07
C THR A 103 11.06 0.21 4.08
N LEU A 104 10.76 -0.80 3.26
CA LEU A 104 11.67 -1.85 2.85
C LEU A 104 11.92 -1.69 1.35
N ALA A 105 13.18 -1.71 0.91
CA ALA A 105 13.56 -1.66 -0.49
C ALA A 105 14.29 -2.95 -0.86
N TRP A 106 13.77 -3.68 -1.85
CA TRP A 106 14.53 -4.74 -2.50
C TRP A 106 15.49 -4.09 -3.48
N MET A 107 16.78 -4.29 -3.25
CA MET A 107 17.86 -3.70 -4.04
C MET A 107 18.73 -4.77 -4.69
N ILE A 108 19.23 -4.43 -5.88
CA ILE A 108 20.23 -5.19 -6.61
C ILE A 108 21.31 -4.21 -7.07
N ASP A 109 22.53 -4.39 -6.57
CA ASP A 109 23.72 -3.60 -6.94
C ASP A 109 23.45 -2.08 -6.90
N GLY A 110 22.90 -1.62 -5.76
CA GLY A 110 22.63 -0.21 -5.50
C GLY A 110 21.36 0.34 -6.17
N ARG A 111 20.64 -0.46 -6.96
CA ARG A 111 19.38 -0.05 -7.59
C ARG A 111 18.19 -0.58 -6.82
N VAL A 112 17.23 0.30 -6.54
CA VAL A 112 15.92 -0.10 -6.00
C VAL A 112 15.13 -0.80 -7.09
N VAL A 113 14.82 -2.08 -6.89
CA VAL A 113 13.99 -2.88 -7.79
C VAL A 113 12.52 -2.75 -7.41
N SER A 114 12.23 -2.78 -6.11
CA SER A 114 10.90 -2.54 -5.57
C SER A 114 11.04 -2.01 -4.15
N ALA A 115 10.04 -1.28 -3.67
CA ALA A 115 9.98 -0.82 -2.29
C ALA A 115 8.57 -1.03 -1.74
N MET A 116 8.43 -1.18 -0.43
CA MET A 116 7.16 -1.37 0.23
C MET A 116 7.08 -0.58 1.52
N ASP A 117 5.88 -0.13 1.86
CA ASP A 117 5.56 0.38 3.18
C ASP A 117 5.57 -0.77 4.19
N VAL A 118 6.27 -0.61 5.31
CA VAL A 118 6.38 -1.63 6.36
C VAL A 118 6.06 -1.08 7.74
N ARG A 119 5.76 -1.98 8.67
CA ARG A 119 5.57 -1.68 10.10
C ARG A 119 6.57 -2.48 10.91
N PHE A 120 6.99 -1.91 12.03
CA PHE A 120 7.98 -2.51 12.92
C PHE A 120 7.40 -2.71 14.31
N GLY A 121 8.14 -3.47 15.12
CA GLY A 121 7.85 -3.63 16.54
C GLY A 121 7.78 -2.29 17.28
N SER A 122 7.06 -2.29 18.39
CA SER A 122 6.88 -1.09 19.23
C SER A 122 8.19 -0.69 19.91
N GLU A 123 8.21 0.45 20.60
CA GLU A 123 9.35 0.84 21.44
C GLU A 123 9.67 -0.18 22.54
N TYR A 124 8.66 -0.87 23.07
CA TYR A 124 8.83 -1.92 24.08
C TYR A 124 9.32 -3.25 23.49
N THR A 125 9.15 -3.45 22.19
CA THR A 125 9.52 -4.69 21.47
C THR A 125 10.16 -4.36 20.11
N PRO A 126 11.28 -3.61 20.10
CA PRO A 126 11.79 -3.01 18.87
C PRO A 126 12.38 -4.07 17.95
N THR A 127 12.12 -3.94 16.65
CA THR A 127 12.86 -4.68 15.64
C THR A 127 14.34 -4.27 15.70
N ARG A 128 15.21 -5.26 15.84
CA ARG A 128 16.68 -5.07 15.92
C ARG A 128 17.24 -4.45 14.64
N GLU A 129 18.28 -3.64 14.81
CA GLU A 129 19.10 -3.12 13.70
C GLU A 129 20.27 -4.07 13.40
N GLY A 130 20.75 -4.10 12.16
CA GLY A 130 21.93 -4.86 11.75
C GLY A 130 21.76 -5.58 10.41
N GLU A 131 22.73 -6.44 10.10
CA GLU A 131 22.72 -7.31 8.92
C GLU A 131 22.31 -8.72 9.31
N PHE A 132 21.36 -9.27 8.57
CA PHE A 132 20.84 -10.62 8.81
C PHE A 132 20.63 -11.34 7.48
N PRO A 133 21.11 -12.59 7.35
CA PRO A 133 20.76 -13.41 6.21
C PRO A 133 19.32 -13.93 6.35
N VAL A 134 18.58 -13.97 5.24
CA VAL A 134 17.33 -14.74 5.18
C VAL A 134 17.71 -16.21 5.07
N TYR A 135 17.63 -16.94 6.18
CA TYR A 135 18.04 -18.35 6.26
C TYR A 135 16.87 -19.35 6.20
N TRP A 136 15.64 -18.87 6.37
CA TRP A 136 14.43 -19.69 6.36
C TRP A 136 13.27 -18.89 5.76
N LYS A 137 12.36 -19.60 5.10
CA LYS A 137 11.13 -19.04 4.52
C LYS A 137 9.99 -20.06 4.63
N SER A 138 8.77 -19.59 4.85
CA SER A 138 7.56 -20.41 4.85
C SER A 138 6.36 -19.64 4.36
N ARG A 139 5.59 -20.26 3.46
CA ARG A 139 4.38 -19.65 2.89
C ARG A 139 3.26 -19.52 3.92
N ASP A 140 3.09 -20.52 4.78
CA ASP A 140 1.91 -20.69 5.62
C ASP A 140 2.30 -20.78 7.12
N HIS A 141 3.29 -19.98 7.53
CA HIS A 141 3.79 -19.99 8.90
C HIS A 141 2.72 -19.53 9.91
N VAL A 142 2.67 -20.19 11.06
CA VAL A 142 1.89 -19.79 12.24
C VAL A 142 2.88 -19.57 13.38
N SER A 143 2.83 -18.39 14.00
CA SER A 143 3.71 -18.06 15.12
C SER A 143 3.44 -18.96 16.32
N THR A 144 4.47 -19.58 16.88
CA THR A 144 4.36 -20.30 18.16
C THR A 144 4.39 -19.36 19.37
N LEU A 145 4.76 -18.08 19.17
CA LEU A 145 4.80 -17.07 20.24
C LEU A 145 3.48 -16.28 20.32
N TYR A 146 2.83 -16.06 19.18
CA TYR A 146 1.62 -15.22 19.08
C TYR A 146 0.38 -16.00 18.64
N ASP A 147 0.49 -17.29 18.37
CA ASP A 147 -0.60 -18.17 17.92
C ASP A 147 -1.42 -17.58 16.76
N THR A 148 -0.74 -16.89 15.83
CA THR A 148 -1.35 -16.14 14.75
C THR A 148 -0.68 -16.49 13.41
N PRO A 149 -1.46 -16.67 12.31
CA PRO A 149 -0.91 -16.82 10.97
C PRO A 149 -0.03 -15.63 10.55
N MET A 150 1.17 -15.92 10.07
CA MET A 150 2.13 -14.97 9.51
C MET A 150 2.53 -15.45 8.11
N PRO A 151 1.65 -15.27 7.11
CA PRO A 151 1.89 -15.79 5.77
C PRO A 151 3.13 -15.14 5.12
N TYR A 152 3.86 -15.92 4.32
CA TYR A 152 5.10 -15.52 3.64
C TYR A 152 6.23 -15.08 4.57
N ALA A 153 6.39 -15.78 5.69
CA ALA A 153 7.52 -15.62 6.62
C ALA A 153 8.86 -16.03 6.00
#